data_AF-A0AAD9UWD2-F1
#
_entry.id   AF-A0AAD9UWD2-F1
#
_cell.length_a   1.000
_cell.length_b   1.000
_cell.length_c   1.000
_cell.angle_alpha   90.00
_cell.angle_beta   90.00
_cell.angle_gamma   90.00
#
_symmetry.space_group_name_H-M   'P 1'
#
loop_
_entity.id
_entity.type
_entity.pdbx_description
1 polymer ?
#
loop_
_entity_poly.entity_id
_entity_poly.type
_entity_poly.pdbx_seq_one_letter_code
_entity_poly.pdbx_strand_id
1 'polypeptide(L)'
;MTHNCDIQIENERLRKEIHQVTTLKENFKLEVEELTHRISILEARVFTIDRFESDKDVTFYTGFPNRIVFESVFEFLDPGNKGENISYWHSDDSATVNNQRCDEDAPKQGRPRQLNPKEEFF
;
A
#
# COMPACT_ATOMS: atom_id res chain seq x y z
N MET A 1 40.16 48.40 5.49
CA MET A 1 39.99 47.51 6.66
C MET A 1 38.59 46.91 6.76
N THR A 2 37.54 47.58 6.28
CA THR A 2 36.14 47.10 6.25
C THR A 2 35.92 45.81 5.45
N HIS A 3 36.47 45.70 4.25
CA HIS A 3 36.27 44.53 3.36
C HIS A 3 36.67 43.17 3.96
N ASN A 4 37.70 43.12 4.81
CA ASN A 4 38.14 41.88 5.44
C ASN A 4 37.17 41.43 6.56
N CYS A 5 36.57 42.40 7.27
CA CYS A 5 35.54 42.14 8.28
C CYS A 5 34.28 41.54 7.63
N ASP A 6 33.84 42.12 6.50
CA ASP A 6 32.66 41.63 5.76
C ASP A 6 32.86 40.18 5.27
N ILE A 7 34.07 39.87 4.80
CA ILE A 7 34.46 38.51 4.40
C ILE A 7 34.43 37.55 5.59
N GLN A 8 34.89 37.97 6.78
CA GLN A 8 34.84 37.11 7.97
C GLN A 8 33.41 36.80 8.40
N ILE A 9 32.53 37.80 8.38
CA ILE A 9 31.11 37.64 8.74
C ILE A 9 30.42 36.64 7.79
N GLU A 10 30.62 36.80 6.48
CA GLU A 10 30.00 35.91 5.51
C GLU A 10 30.56 34.48 5.59
N ASN A 11 31.86 34.31 5.85
CA ASN A 11 32.45 32.99 6.10
C ASN A 11 31.85 32.30 7.33
N GLU A 12 31.60 33.05 8.40
CA GLU A 12 30.96 32.49 9.59
C GLU A 12 29.51 32.09 9.31
N ARG A 13 28.79 32.89 8.53
CA ARG A 13 27.43 32.58 8.08
C ARG A 13 27.40 31.29 7.26
N LEU A 14 28.25 31.19 6.24
CA LEU A 14 28.34 30.01 5.38
C LEU A 14 28.72 28.76 6.17
N ARG A 15 29.61 28.86 7.16
CA ARG A 15 29.94 27.74 8.06
C ARG A 15 28.74 27.26 8.87
N LYS A 16 27.93 28.18 9.39
CA LYS A 16 26.69 27.84 10.12
C LYS A 16 25.69 27.15 9.21
N GLU A 17 25.52 27.67 7.99
CA GLU A 17 24.61 27.10 6.99
C GLU A 17 25.06 25.69 6.56
N ILE A 18 26.35 25.49 6.25
CA ILE A 18 26.92 24.18 5.95
C ILE A 18 26.69 23.21 7.11
N HIS A 19 26.92 23.66 8.35
CA HIS A 19 26.70 22.81 9.52
C HIS A 19 25.22 22.40 9.65
N GLN A 20 24.28 23.35 9.53
CA GLN A 20 22.85 23.06 9.56
C GLN A 20 22.42 22.09 8.45
N VAL A 21 22.87 22.33 7.22
CA VAL A 21 22.58 21.46 6.07
C VAL A 21 23.16 20.05 6.28
N THR A 22 24.36 19.95 6.86
CA THR A 22 24.99 18.65 7.14
C THR A 22 24.19 17.88 8.19
N THR A 23 23.83 18.51 9.30
CA THR A 23 23.00 17.90 10.35
C THR A 23 21.64 17.46 9.82
N LEU A 24 20.98 18.32 9.02
CA LEU A 24 19.68 18.00 8.44
C LEU A 24 19.78 16.81 7.47
N LYS A 25 20.83 16.77 6.65
CA LYS A 25 21.10 15.65 5.74
C LYS A 25 21.31 14.34 6.49
N GLU A 26 22.05 14.36 7.60
CA GLU A 26 22.28 13.18 8.43
C GLU A 26 20.98 12.69 9.07
N ASN A 27 20.16 13.60 9.61
CA ASN A 27 18.85 13.27 10.17
C ASN A 27 17.92 12.64 9.13
N PHE A 28 17.82 13.23 7.94
CA PHE A 28 17.00 12.66 6.86
C PHE A 28 17.52 11.29 6.41
N LYS A 29 18.84 11.09 6.37
CA LYS A 29 19.41 9.79 6.04
C LYS A 29 18.99 8.72 7.05
N LEU A 30 19.05 9.04 8.35
CA LEU A 30 18.60 8.13 9.41
C LEU A 30 17.10 7.82 9.31
N GLU A 31 16.27 8.83 9.04
CA GLU A 31 14.83 8.64 8.89
C GLU A 31 14.50 7.75 7.68
N VAL A 32 15.21 7.94 6.56
CA VAL A 32 15.06 7.06 5.38
C VAL A 32 15.45 5.62 5.71
N GLU A 33 16.56 5.41 6.42
CA GLU A 33 16.99 4.07 6.86
C GLU A 33 15.97 3.42 7.81
N GLU A 34 15.40 4.17 8.75
CA GLU A 34 14.36 3.69 9.65
C GLU A 34 13.07 3.32 8.91
N LEU A 35 12.60 4.19 8.01
CA LEU A 35 11.38 3.95 7.25
C LEU A 35 11.53 2.78 6.28
N THR A 36 12.67 2.68 5.59
CA THR A 36 12.95 1.55 4.70
C THR A 36 13.02 0.24 5.49
N HIS A 37 13.64 0.24 6.67
CA HIS A 37 13.64 -0.93 7.54
C HIS A 37 12.23 -1.34 8.00
N ARG A 38 11.41 -0.36 8.41
CA ARG A 38 10.01 -0.60 8.78
C ARG A 38 9.19 -1.16 7.63
N ILE A 39 9.31 -0.59 6.43
CA ILE A 39 8.63 -1.07 5.22
C ILE A 39 9.05 -2.52 4.95
N SER A 40 10.35 -2.84 4.99
CA SER A 40 10.83 -4.20 4.76
C SER A 40 10.26 -5.22 5.76
N ILE A 41 10.18 -4.85 7.06
CA ILE A 41 9.54 -5.72 8.07
C ILE A 41 8.06 -5.91 7.79
N LEU A 42 7.34 -4.84 7.43
CA LEU A 42 5.91 -4.90 7.15
C LEU A 42 5.65 -5.75 5.92
N GLU A 43 6.37 -5.49 4.83
CA GLU A 43 6.34 -6.30 3.62
C GLU A 43 6.60 -7.76 3.97
N ALA A 44 7.65 -8.09 4.73
CA ALA A 44 7.96 -9.45 5.18
C ALA A 44 6.81 -10.14 5.96
N ARG A 45 5.84 -9.41 6.50
CA ARG A 45 4.67 -9.96 7.19
C ARG A 45 3.41 -10.02 6.33
N VAL A 46 3.40 -9.38 5.17
CA VAL A 46 2.25 -9.45 4.26
C VAL A 46 2.05 -10.89 3.80
N PHE A 47 0.83 -11.39 3.94
CA PHE A 47 0.46 -12.72 3.48
C PHE A 47 -0.18 -12.58 2.09
N THR A 48 0.56 -12.96 1.06
CA THR A 48 0.14 -12.85 -0.34
C THR A 48 0.45 -14.15 -1.08
N ILE A 49 -0.39 -14.46 -2.08
CA ILE A 49 -0.18 -15.65 -2.92
C ILE A 49 1.20 -15.68 -3.59
N ASP A 50 1.77 -14.51 -3.89
CA ASP A 50 3.08 -14.38 -4.54
C ASP A 50 4.23 -14.96 -3.69
N ARG A 51 4.01 -15.12 -2.39
CA ARG A 51 4.98 -15.66 -1.43
C ARG A 51 4.98 -17.18 -1.31
N PHE A 52 4.04 -17.85 -1.95
CA PHE A 52 4.00 -19.30 -1.95
C PHE A 52 5.18 -19.86 -2.75
N GLU A 53 5.93 -20.75 -2.10
CA GLU A 53 7.11 -21.39 -2.69
C GLU A 53 6.73 -22.66 -3.47
N SER A 54 5.55 -23.23 -3.19
CA SER A 54 5.09 -24.47 -3.82
C SER A 54 3.62 -24.44 -4.22
N ASP A 55 3.28 -25.25 -5.23
CA ASP A 55 1.89 -25.48 -5.65
C ASP A 55 1.04 -26.13 -4.54
N LYS A 56 1.68 -26.80 -3.56
CA LYS A 56 0.98 -27.34 -2.40
C LYS A 56 0.41 -26.21 -1.52
N ASP A 57 1.16 -25.13 -1.35
CA ASP A 57 0.71 -23.96 -0.60
C ASP A 57 -0.46 -23.29 -1.33
N VAL A 58 -0.35 -23.12 -2.66
CA VAL A 58 -1.45 -22.62 -3.49
C VAL A 58 -2.70 -23.49 -3.33
N THR A 59 -2.55 -24.81 -3.45
CA THR A 59 -3.65 -25.77 -3.31
C THR A 59 -4.28 -25.70 -1.93
N PHE A 60 -3.46 -25.61 -0.89
CA PHE A 60 -3.95 -25.58 0.49
C PHE A 60 -4.75 -24.32 0.80
N TYR A 61 -4.26 -23.15 0.38
CA TYR A 61 -4.89 -21.87 0.73
C TYR A 61 -6.00 -21.44 -0.22
N THR A 62 -5.90 -21.78 -1.51
CA THR A 62 -6.84 -21.31 -2.54
C THR A 62 -7.77 -22.40 -3.08
N GLY A 63 -7.42 -23.68 -2.86
CA GLY A 63 -8.10 -24.82 -3.47
C GLY A 63 -7.71 -25.06 -4.95
N PHE A 64 -6.97 -24.15 -5.60
CA PHE A 64 -6.50 -24.33 -6.97
C PHE A 64 -5.25 -25.20 -7.03
N PRO A 65 -5.11 -26.07 -8.05
CA PRO A 65 -4.04 -27.06 -8.10
C PRO A 65 -2.62 -26.46 -8.21
N ASN A 66 -2.47 -25.23 -8.70
CA ASN A 66 -1.21 -24.51 -8.80
C ASN A 66 -1.45 -23.01 -9.06
N ARG A 67 -0.37 -22.22 -9.01
CA ARG A 67 -0.44 -20.76 -9.21
C ARG A 67 -0.99 -20.38 -10.58
N ILE A 68 -0.64 -21.12 -11.63
CA ILE A 68 -1.04 -20.81 -13.01
C ILE A 68 -2.57 -20.85 -13.15
N VAL A 69 -3.21 -21.86 -12.54
CA VAL A 69 -4.68 -21.98 -12.60
C VAL A 69 -5.34 -20.86 -11.80
N PHE A 70 -4.83 -20.52 -10.61
CA PHE A 70 -5.32 -19.37 -9.85
C PHE A 70 -5.26 -18.08 -10.67
N GLU A 71 -4.10 -17.79 -11.28
CA GLU A 71 -3.89 -16.57 -12.07
C GLU A 71 -4.77 -16.54 -13.31
N SER A 72 -4.94 -17.68 -13.99
CA SER A 72 -5.80 -17.79 -15.17
C SER A 72 -7.26 -17.54 -14.84
N VAL A 73 -7.74 -18.02 -13.68
CA VAL A 73 -9.10 -17.75 -13.22
C VAL A 73 -9.25 -16.29 -12.82
N PHE A 74 -8.28 -15.73 -12.10
CA PHE A 74 -8.28 -14.31 -11.72
C PHE A 74 -8.33 -13.39 -12.96
N GLU A 75 -7.53 -13.68 -13.99
CA GLU A 75 -7.54 -12.94 -15.25
C GLU A 75 -8.87 -13.11 -16.01
N PHE A 76 -9.42 -14.34 -16.03
CA PHE A 76 -10.72 -14.60 -16.65
C PHE A 76 -11.87 -13.83 -16.00
N LEU A 77 -11.81 -13.64 -14.68
CA LEU A 77 -12.81 -12.85 -13.93
C LEU A 77 -12.77 -11.36 -14.29
N ASP A 78 -11.65 -10.89 -14.85
CA ASP A 78 -11.39 -9.48 -15.17
C ASP A 78 -11.87 -8.55 -14.05
N PRO A 79 -11.26 -8.56 -12.86
CA PRO A 79 -11.75 -7.83 -11.69
C PRO A 79 -11.90 -6.32 -11.90
N GLY A 80 -11.28 -5.74 -12.92
CA GLY A 80 -11.11 -4.30 -13.03
C GLY A 80 -10.11 -3.76 -12.01
N ASN A 81 -9.85 -2.45 -12.06
CA ASN A 81 -8.74 -1.84 -11.32
C ASN A 81 -8.94 -1.84 -9.81
N LYS A 82 -10.20 -1.84 -9.38
CA LYS A 82 -10.62 -1.80 -7.99
C LYS A 82 -11.53 -3.00 -7.68
N GLY A 83 -11.50 -4.08 -8.44
CA GLY A 83 -12.39 -5.22 -8.18
C GLY A 83 -13.85 -4.93 -8.53
N GLU A 84 -14.13 -3.89 -9.33
CA GLU A 84 -15.49 -3.51 -9.73
C GLU A 84 -16.29 -4.64 -10.41
N ASN A 85 -15.61 -5.61 -11.01
CA ASN A 85 -16.25 -6.73 -11.71
C ASN A 85 -16.37 -8.00 -10.86
N ILE A 86 -15.87 -7.99 -9.61
CA ILE A 86 -16.04 -9.09 -8.66
C ILE A 86 -17.12 -8.69 -7.64
N SER A 87 -18.27 -9.35 -7.71
CA SER A 87 -19.32 -9.19 -6.70
C SER A 87 -18.98 -9.97 -5.44
N TYR A 88 -18.65 -9.24 -4.37
CA TYR A 88 -18.46 -9.85 -3.07
C TYR A 88 -19.81 -10.18 -2.42
N TRP A 89 -19.85 -11.29 -1.68
CA TRP A 89 -21.06 -11.75 -1.00
C TRP A 89 -21.55 -10.67 -0.02
N HIS A 90 -22.77 -10.15 -0.23
CA HIS A 90 -23.38 -8.99 0.46
C HIS A 90 -22.94 -7.58 0.04
N SER A 91 -22.21 -7.39 -1.06
CA SER A 91 -21.82 -6.06 -1.55
C SER A 91 -22.85 -5.39 -2.48
N ASP A 92 -24.12 -5.76 -2.40
CA ASP A 92 -25.15 -5.20 -3.26
C ASP A 92 -25.44 -3.73 -2.90
N ASP A 93 -24.84 -2.81 -3.67
CA ASP A 93 -25.34 -1.44 -3.83
C ASP A 93 -26.42 -1.37 -4.93
N SER A 94 -26.77 -2.50 -5.58
CA SER A 94 -27.75 -2.55 -6.66
C SER A 94 -29.21 -2.70 -6.18
N ALA A 95 -29.58 -1.90 -5.18
CA ALA A 95 -30.94 -1.35 -5.13
C ALA A 95 -31.08 -0.16 -6.12
N THR A 96 -30.57 -0.29 -7.34
CA THR A 96 -31.05 0.47 -8.52
C THR A 96 -32.21 -0.27 -9.19
N VAL A 97 -33.07 -0.89 -8.39
CA VAL A 97 -34.45 -1.16 -8.79
C VAL A 97 -35.28 -0.08 -8.11
N ASN A 98 -35.87 0.81 -8.91
CA ASN A 98 -36.90 1.76 -8.49
C ASN A 98 -37.85 1.13 -7.47
N ASN A 99 -37.61 1.30 -6.17
CA ASN A 99 -38.62 1.05 -5.16
C ASN A 99 -38.33 1.88 -3.93
N GLN A 100 -39.24 2.81 -3.77
CA GLN A 100 -39.36 3.78 -2.69
C GLN A 100 -39.74 3.03 -1.41
N ARG A 101 -38.79 2.38 -0.73
CA ARG A 101 -38.97 1.87 0.64
C ARG A 101 -37.67 2.00 1.42
N CYS A 102 -37.70 2.83 2.46
CA CYS A 102 -36.71 2.85 3.51
C CYS A 102 -36.90 1.58 4.36
N ASP A 103 -36.18 0.51 4.06
CA ASP A 103 -36.13 -0.67 4.93
C ASP A 103 -34.97 -0.50 5.92
N GLU A 104 -35.29 -0.42 7.22
CA GLU A 104 -34.34 -0.33 8.34
C GLU A 104 -33.49 -1.62 8.54
N ASP A 105 -33.72 -2.65 7.72
CA ASP A 105 -33.08 -3.97 7.78
C ASP A 105 -31.98 -4.19 6.71
N ALA A 106 -31.53 -3.14 6.04
CA ALA A 106 -30.42 -3.27 5.08
C ALA A 106 -29.14 -3.77 5.79
N PRO A 107 -28.50 -4.86 5.32
CA PRO A 107 -27.29 -5.38 5.94
C PRO A 107 -26.20 -4.31 5.91
N LYS A 108 -25.61 -4.02 7.08
CA LYS A 108 -24.58 -3.00 7.22
C LYS A 108 -23.42 -3.29 6.28
N GLN A 109 -23.12 -2.34 5.40
CA GLN A 109 -21.97 -2.41 4.50
C GLN A 109 -20.70 -2.62 5.33
N GLY A 110 -19.85 -3.56 4.88
CA GLY A 110 -18.58 -3.87 5.52
C GLY A 110 -17.59 -2.69 5.49
N ARG A 111 -16.44 -2.88 6.13
CA ARG A 111 -15.37 -1.86 6.12
C ARG A 111 -14.94 -1.54 4.67
N PRO A 112 -14.57 -0.28 4.38
CA PRO A 112 -14.03 0.08 3.07
C PRO A 112 -12.87 -0.81 2.65
N ARG A 113 -12.78 -1.10 1.36
CA ARG A 113 -11.76 -1.96 0.76
C ARG A 113 -10.35 -1.43 1.03
N GLN A 114 -9.52 -2.25 1.65
CA GLN A 114 -8.12 -1.94 1.96
C GLN A 114 -7.14 -2.81 1.17
N LEU A 115 -7.59 -3.98 0.70
CA LEU A 115 -6.79 -4.94 -0.05
C LEU A 115 -6.89 -4.66 -1.55
N ASN A 116 -5.88 -5.07 -2.31
CA ASN A 116 -5.97 -5.02 -3.77
C ASN A 116 -6.85 -6.17 -4.30
N PRO A 117 -7.36 -6.11 -5.54
CA PRO A 117 -8.28 -7.13 -6.05
C PRO A 117 -7.72 -8.57 -6.04
N LYS A 118 -6.40 -8.75 -6.21
CA LYS A 118 -5.75 -10.07 -6.16
C LYS A 118 -5.69 -10.62 -4.73
N GLU A 119 -5.42 -9.75 -3.75
CA GLU A 119 -5.46 -10.08 -2.33
C GLU A 119 -6.87 -10.29 -1.79
N GLU A 120 -7.89 -9.67 -2.39
CA GLU A 120 -9.30 -9.92 -2.04
C GLU A 120 -9.81 -11.24 -2.63
N PHE A 121 -9.33 -11.62 -3.81
CA PHE A 121 -9.68 -12.89 -4.45
C PHE A 121 -8.98 -14.09 -3.80
N PHE A 122 -7.80 -13.86 -3.22
CA PHE A 122 -6.98 -14.84 -2.51
C PHE A 122 -7.49 -15.10 -1.10
#